data_AF-A0AAW2X235-F1
#
_entry.id   AF-A0AAW2X235-F1
#
_cell.length_a   1.000
_cell.length_b   1.000
_cell.length_c   1.000
_cell.angle_alpha   90.00
_cell.angle_beta   90.00
_cell.angle_gamma   90.00
#
_symmetry.space_group_name_H-M   'P 1'
#
loop_
_entity.id
_entity.type
_entity.pdbx_description
1 polymer ?
#
loop_
_entity_poly.entity_id
_entity_poly.type
_entity_poly.pdbx_seq_one_letter_code
_entity_poly.pdbx_strand_id
1 'polypeptide(L)'
;MSYHFEALCSSIQSMLFPVKGLEIKQLEAGRILLCFNHIIDKQRATEGCPWSFDKNILILSAIGDSENPMQVDSERCDFYVHIHDLPLNMMNVGVAPMIGNRIGPFKDLEAPCGRMYIGSYTENPSGSEGHSTFEEGF
;
A
#
# COMPACT_ATOMS: atom_id res chain seq x y z
N MET A 1 16.71 10.31 -21.38
CA MET A 1 15.70 9.61 -20.55
C MET A 1 15.93 9.98 -19.08
N SER A 2 15.70 11.24 -18.66
CA SER A 2 16.23 11.72 -17.36
C SER A 2 15.28 12.53 -16.45
N TYR A 3 14.41 13.39 -16.98
CA TYR A 3 13.68 14.36 -16.15
C TYR A 3 12.68 13.74 -15.14
N HIS A 4 11.94 12.70 -15.56
CA HIS A 4 10.95 12.06 -14.68
C HIS A 4 11.57 11.30 -13.50
N PHE A 5 12.74 10.69 -13.71
CA PHE A 5 13.40 9.94 -12.64
C PHE A 5 14.01 10.86 -11.58
N GLU A 6 14.62 11.97 -11.99
CA GLU A 6 15.13 12.97 -11.04
C GLU A 6 14.02 13.61 -10.21
N ALA A 7 12.88 13.94 -10.84
CA ALA A 7 11.69 14.44 -10.14
C ALA A 7 11.13 13.42 -9.14
N LEU A 8 11.08 12.13 -9.53
CA LEU A 8 10.70 11.03 -8.64
C LEU A 8 11.64 10.95 -7.43
N CYS A 9 12.95 10.92 -7.65
CA CYS A 9 13.95 10.85 -6.59
C CYS A 9 13.83 12.01 -5.60
N SER A 10 13.71 13.24 -6.11
CA SER A 10 13.54 14.43 -5.27
C SER A 10 12.25 14.38 -4.44
N SER A 11 11.17 13.87 -5.04
CA SER A 11 9.89 13.71 -4.36
C SER A 11 9.93 12.63 -3.29
N ILE A 12 10.57 11.48 -3.56
CA ILE A 12 10.78 10.40 -2.58
C ILE A 12 11.61 10.92 -1.40
N GLN A 13 12.72 11.62 -1.66
CA GLN A 13 13.55 12.19 -0.59
C GLN A 13 12.76 13.17 0.29
N SER A 14 11.92 14.00 -0.32
CA SER A 14 11.06 14.95 0.40
C SER A 14 9.97 14.25 1.21
N MET A 15 9.37 13.20 0.64
CA MET A 15 8.25 12.47 1.22
C MET A 15 8.67 11.58 2.39
N LEU A 16 9.78 10.85 2.23
CA LEU A 16 10.28 9.92 3.25
C LEU A 16 11.07 10.63 4.36
N PHE A 17 11.56 11.85 4.08
CA PHE A 17 12.33 12.69 5.00
C PHE A 17 13.40 11.92 5.81
N PRO A 18 14.35 11.25 5.12
CA PRO A 18 15.35 10.42 5.77
C PRO A 18 16.35 11.27 6.56
N VAL A 19 16.54 10.96 7.84
CA VAL A 19 17.36 11.77 8.76
C VAL A 19 18.86 11.55 8.52
N LYS A 20 19.26 10.33 8.13
CA LYS A 20 20.67 9.95 7.91
C LYS A 20 21.04 9.79 6.43
N GLY A 21 20.15 10.21 5.54
CA GLY A 21 20.32 10.10 4.10
C GLY A 21 19.73 8.81 3.52
N LEU A 22 19.48 8.89 2.22
CA LEU A 22 18.86 7.87 1.40
C LEU A 22 19.54 7.90 0.03
N GLU A 23 20.08 6.77 -0.38
CA GLU A 23 20.55 6.56 -1.75
C GLU A 23 19.43 5.87 -2.56
N ILE A 24 19.16 6.38 -3.77
CA ILE A 24 18.14 5.83 -4.67
C ILE A 24 18.84 5.33 -5.92
N LYS A 25 18.65 4.05 -6.24
CA LYS A 25 19.20 3.42 -7.46
C LYS A 25 18.06 3.04 -8.39
N GLN A 26 18.17 3.43 -9.64
CA GLN A 26 17.27 2.92 -10.67
C GLN A 26 17.66 1.48 -11.00
N LEU A 27 16.68 0.59 -10.99
CA LEU A 27 16.82 -0.78 -11.48
C LEU A 27 16.09 -0.92 -12.81
N GLU A 28 16.07 -2.13 -13.34
CA GLU A 28 15.34 -2.46 -14.56
C GLU A 28 13.82 -2.56 -14.29
N ALA A 29 13.03 -2.63 -15.38
CA ALA A 29 11.58 -2.80 -15.33
C ALA A 29 10.82 -1.76 -14.46
N GLY A 30 11.34 -0.53 -14.38
CA GLY A 30 10.71 0.55 -13.61
C GLY A 30 10.85 0.42 -12.09
N ARG A 31 11.66 -0.54 -11.60
CA ARG A 31 11.94 -0.70 -10.18
C ARG A 31 12.99 0.30 -9.70
N ILE A 32 12.92 0.63 -8.41
CA ILE A 32 13.90 1.47 -7.73
C ILE A 32 14.30 0.82 -6.41
N LEU A 33 15.57 0.96 -6.06
CA LEU A 33 16.10 0.50 -4.78
C LEU A 33 16.35 1.69 -3.87
N LEU A 34 15.75 1.65 -2.68
CA LEU A 34 15.92 2.63 -1.62
C LEU A 34 16.90 2.08 -0.57
N CYS A 35 18.10 2.65 -0.53
CA CYS A 35 19.12 2.28 0.44
C CYS A 35 19.14 3.32 1.57
N PHE A 36 18.53 2.98 2.70
CA PHE A 36 18.51 3.82 3.89
C PHE A 36 19.79 3.64 4.72
N ASN A 37 20.37 4.74 5.17
CA ASN A 37 21.52 4.71 6.07
C ASN A 37 21.13 4.46 7.55
N HIS A 38 19.83 4.38 7.84
CA HIS A 38 19.33 4.21 9.19
C HIS A 38 18.06 3.35 9.21
N ILE A 39 18.03 2.38 10.13
CA ILE A 39 16.95 1.38 10.22
C ILE A 39 15.60 2.02 10.55
N ILE A 40 15.56 3.08 11.38
CA ILE A 40 14.31 3.78 11.70
C ILE A 40 13.73 4.48 10.47
N ASP A 41 14.57 5.00 9.57
CA ASP A 41 14.08 5.63 8.34
C ASP A 41 13.47 4.57 7.41
N LYS A 42 14.11 3.39 7.30
CA LYS A 42 13.57 2.23 6.58
C LYS A 42 12.22 1.79 7.17
N GLN A 43 12.14 1.68 8.50
CA GLN A 43 10.93 1.26 9.20
C GLN A 43 9.78 2.25 8.95
N ARG A 44 10.02 3.56 9.13
CA ARG A 44 9.02 4.61 8.87
C ARG A 44 8.56 4.62 7.42
N ALA A 45 9.47 4.43 6.46
CA ALA A 45 9.11 4.32 5.05
C ALA A 45 8.26 3.08 4.75
N THR A 46 8.51 1.97 5.43
CA THR A 46 7.74 0.72 5.21
C THR A 46 6.37 0.79 5.88
N GLU A 47 6.28 1.33 7.09
CA GLU A 47 5.04 1.43 7.89
C GLU A 47 4.09 2.55 7.40
N GLY A 48 4.63 3.62 6.81
CA GLY A 48 3.84 4.75 6.29
C GLY A 48 3.22 4.54 4.90
N CYS A 49 3.36 3.33 4.32
CA CYS A 49 2.79 2.96 3.03
C CYS A 49 1.25 3.02 3.06
N PRO A 50 0.57 3.45 1.97
CA PRO A 50 1.08 3.73 0.64
C PRO A 50 1.63 5.14 0.51
N TRP A 51 2.70 5.26 -0.27
CA TRP A 51 3.25 6.53 -0.70
C TRP A 51 2.74 6.84 -2.10
N SER A 52 2.40 8.09 -2.40
CA SER A 52 1.93 8.47 -3.74
C SER A 52 2.85 9.48 -4.41
N PHE A 53 3.18 9.27 -5.68
CA PHE A 53 3.87 10.24 -6.53
C PHE A 53 3.12 10.39 -7.85
N ASP A 54 2.78 11.63 -8.22
CA ASP A 54 2.07 11.95 -9.46
C ASP A 54 0.83 11.06 -9.72
N LYS A 55 -0.02 10.92 -8.70
CA LYS A 55 -1.25 10.07 -8.70
C LYS A 55 -1.00 8.55 -8.85
N ASN A 56 0.25 8.11 -8.82
CA ASN A 56 0.62 6.70 -8.80
C ASN A 56 1.02 6.28 -7.38
N ILE A 57 0.71 5.05 -6.99
CA ILE A 57 1.13 4.48 -5.71
C ILE A 57 2.53 3.87 -5.86
N LEU A 58 3.40 4.17 -4.91
CA LEU A 58 4.70 3.52 -4.75
C LEU A 58 4.53 2.32 -3.83
N ILE A 59 4.72 1.13 -4.39
CA ILE A 59 4.74 -0.11 -3.63
C ILE A 59 6.15 -0.31 -3.10
N LEU A 60 6.31 -0.27 -1.78
CA LEU A 60 7.59 -0.49 -1.11
C LEU A 60 7.58 -1.86 -0.41
N SER A 61 8.53 -2.72 -0.81
CA SER A 61 8.78 -3.99 -0.14
C SER A 61 10.13 -3.92 0.58
N ALA A 62 10.18 -4.34 1.84
CA ALA A 62 11.43 -4.47 2.56
C ALA A 62 12.23 -5.65 1.99
N ILE A 63 13.49 -5.41 1.68
CA ILE A 63 14.42 -6.41 1.13
C ILE A 63 15.36 -6.85 2.25
N GLY A 64 15.56 -8.16 2.38
CA GLY A 64 16.56 -8.76 3.26
C GLY A 64 17.98 -8.65 2.70
N ASP A 65 18.99 -8.73 3.55
CA ASP A 65 20.39 -8.44 3.17
C ASP A 65 20.94 -9.37 2.06
N SER A 66 20.36 -10.56 1.90
CA SER A 66 20.75 -11.57 0.90
C SER A 66 19.71 -11.80 -0.19
N GLU A 67 18.66 -10.98 -0.26
CA GLU A 67 17.61 -11.11 -1.26
C GLU A 67 17.93 -10.31 -2.53
N ASN A 68 17.51 -10.84 -3.68
CA ASN A 68 17.64 -10.14 -4.95
C ASN A 68 16.50 -9.12 -5.10
N PRO A 69 16.79 -7.81 -5.21
CA PRO A 69 15.76 -6.76 -5.38
C PRO A 69 14.82 -6.96 -6.58
N MET A 70 15.28 -7.68 -7.61
CA MET A 70 14.47 -7.98 -8.79
C MET A 70 13.51 -9.14 -8.60
N GLN A 71 13.73 -10.00 -7.61
CA GLN A 71 12.90 -11.17 -7.31
C GLN A 71 11.94 -10.94 -6.15
N VAL A 72 12.09 -9.83 -5.42
CA VAL A 72 11.17 -9.46 -4.35
C VAL A 72 9.80 -9.17 -4.94
N ASP A 73 8.78 -9.77 -4.33
CA ASP A 73 7.40 -9.50 -4.68
C ASP A 73 7.06 -8.05 -4.28
N SER A 74 6.68 -7.26 -5.28
CA SER A 74 6.32 -5.84 -5.15
C SER A 74 4.97 -5.58 -5.79
N GLU A 75 4.09 -6.58 -5.80
CA GLU A 75 2.76 -6.48 -6.43
C GLU A 75 1.69 -5.95 -5.46
N ARG A 76 1.98 -5.93 -4.15
CA ARG A 76 0.99 -5.63 -3.11
C ARG A 76 1.50 -4.59 -2.12
N CYS A 77 0.62 -3.69 -1.72
CA CYS A 77 0.82 -2.81 -0.58
C CYS A 77 -0.45 -2.77 0.27
N ASP A 78 -0.29 -2.52 1.57
CA ASP A 78 -1.41 -2.19 2.45
C ASP A 78 -1.73 -0.72 2.33
N PHE A 79 -3.02 -0.37 2.38
CA PHE A 79 -3.42 1.03 2.42
C PHE A 79 -4.72 1.27 3.16
N TYR A 80 -4.93 2.54 3.51
CA TYR A 80 -6.14 2.99 4.16
C TYR A 80 -7.20 3.33 3.10
N VAL A 81 -8.36 2.70 3.23
CA VAL A 81 -9.55 3.08 2.46
C VAL A 81 -10.44 3.91 3.37
N HIS A 82 -10.95 5.02 2.86
CA HIS A 82 -11.95 5.82 3.56
C HIS A 82 -13.29 5.64 2.85
N ILE A 83 -14.27 5.11 3.58
CA ILE A 83 -15.61 4.87 3.05
C ILE A 83 -16.45 6.09 3.38
N HIS A 84 -16.90 6.75 2.32
CA HIS A 84 -17.79 7.89 2.42
C HIS A 84 -19.25 7.45 2.32
N ASP A 85 -20.15 8.24 2.93
CA ASP A 85 -21.60 8.08 2.83
C ASP A 85 -22.14 6.70 3.26
N LEU A 86 -21.43 6.00 4.15
CA LEU A 86 -21.90 4.74 4.74
C LEU A 86 -23.13 5.04 5.61
N PRO A 87 -24.29 4.40 5.38
CA PRO A 87 -25.48 4.61 6.20
C PRO A 87 -25.20 4.40 7.69
N LEU A 88 -25.81 5.21 8.57
CA LEU A 88 -25.55 5.17 10.03
C LEU A 88 -25.76 3.78 10.65
N ASN A 89 -26.74 3.02 10.17
CA ASN A 89 -27.00 1.64 10.62
C ASN A 89 -25.89 0.65 10.21
N MET A 90 -25.06 1.00 9.22
CA MET A 90 -23.93 0.21 8.74
C MET A 90 -22.59 0.67 9.31
N MET A 91 -22.54 1.79 10.04
CA MET A 91 -21.31 2.29 10.70
C MET A 91 -21.00 1.51 11.99
N ASN A 92 -20.77 0.20 11.87
CA ASN A 92 -20.39 -0.65 13.00
C ASN A 92 -19.21 -1.56 12.64
N VAL A 93 -18.52 -2.06 13.67
CA VAL A 93 -17.31 -2.88 13.54
C VAL A 93 -17.55 -4.18 12.75
N GLY A 94 -18.77 -4.73 12.77
CA GLY A 94 -19.10 -5.96 12.05
C GLY A 94 -19.18 -5.79 10.53
N VAL A 95 -19.48 -4.58 10.05
CA VAL A 95 -19.56 -4.27 8.61
C VAL A 95 -18.17 -4.07 8.01
N ALA A 96 -17.17 -3.74 8.83
CA ALA A 96 -15.80 -3.47 8.39
C ALA A 96 -15.13 -4.61 7.62
N PRO A 97 -15.08 -5.84 8.16
CA PRO A 97 -14.55 -6.97 7.42
C PRO A 97 -15.37 -7.29 6.16
N MET A 98 -16.69 -7.08 6.18
CA MET A 98 -17.56 -7.41 5.05
C MET A 98 -17.29 -6.54 3.82
N ILE A 99 -17.15 -5.22 4.02
CA ILE A 99 -16.79 -4.32 2.91
C ILE A 99 -15.30 -4.48 2.59
N GLY A 100 -14.45 -4.63 3.61
CA GLY A 100 -13.02 -4.78 3.43
C GLY A 100 -12.65 -5.95 2.54
N ASN A 101 -13.12 -7.14 2.89
CA ASN A 101 -12.83 -8.37 2.17
C ASN A 101 -13.33 -8.40 0.71
N ARG A 102 -14.18 -7.45 0.31
CA ARG A 102 -14.57 -7.28 -1.11
C ARG A 102 -13.51 -6.57 -1.95
N ILE A 103 -12.69 -5.71 -1.34
CA ILE A 103 -11.60 -5.01 -2.04
C ILE A 103 -10.30 -5.80 -1.90
N GLY A 104 -10.04 -6.35 -0.71
CA GLY A 104 -8.84 -7.11 -0.40
C GLY A 104 -8.84 -7.65 1.04
N PRO A 105 -7.86 -8.48 1.42
CA PRO A 105 -7.81 -9.06 2.75
C PRO A 105 -7.88 -7.98 3.84
N PHE A 106 -8.96 -7.97 4.60
CA PHE A 106 -9.15 -6.99 5.67
C PHE A 106 -8.09 -7.20 6.75
N LYS A 107 -7.43 -6.11 7.18
CA LYS A 107 -6.38 -6.16 8.21
C LYS A 107 -6.82 -5.66 9.57
N ASP A 108 -7.44 -4.49 9.65
CA ASP A 108 -7.77 -3.86 10.94
C ASP A 108 -8.90 -2.81 10.81
N LEU A 109 -9.27 -2.11 11.89
CA LEU A 109 -10.20 -0.98 11.91
C LEU A 109 -9.79 0.11 12.92
N GLU A 110 -9.49 1.35 12.50
CA GLU A 110 -9.44 2.49 13.43
C GLU A 110 -10.85 3.05 13.59
N ALA A 111 -11.50 2.71 14.68
CA ALA A 111 -12.70 3.39 15.12
C ALA A 111 -12.37 4.44 16.19
N PRO A 112 -13.13 5.55 16.23
CA PRO A 112 -14.28 5.51 17.14
C PRO A 112 -15.61 5.86 16.46
N CYS A 113 -15.57 6.35 15.22
CA CYS A 113 -16.70 6.81 14.43
C CYS A 113 -16.28 6.94 12.95
N GLY A 114 -16.54 5.91 12.13
CA GLY A 114 -16.62 6.04 10.68
C GLY A 114 -15.32 5.97 9.86
N ARG A 115 -14.18 5.53 10.41
CA ARG A 115 -13.02 5.14 9.58
C ARG A 115 -12.92 3.63 9.58
N MET A 116 -12.65 3.05 8.41
CA MET A 116 -12.77 1.61 8.19
C MET A 116 -11.65 1.14 7.29
N TYR A 117 -10.71 0.34 7.81
CA TYR A 117 -9.58 -0.07 6.98
C TYR A 117 -9.93 -1.22 6.07
N ILE A 118 -9.28 -1.27 4.92
CA ILE A 118 -9.43 -2.33 3.95
C ILE A 118 -8.06 -2.59 3.33
N GLY A 119 -7.61 -3.85 3.38
CA GLY A 119 -6.27 -4.22 2.92
C GLY A 119 -6.14 -4.41 1.40
N SER A 120 -4.89 -4.68 1.02
CA SER A 120 -4.26 -4.67 -0.30
C SER A 120 -5.13 -4.94 -1.54
N TYR A 121 -4.97 -4.08 -2.54
CA TYR A 121 -5.48 -4.23 -3.92
C TYR A 121 -4.58 -5.17 -4.72
N THR A 122 -5.19 -6.13 -5.42
CA THR A 122 -4.56 -6.90 -6.49
C THR A 122 -5.01 -6.34 -7.82
N GLU A 123 -4.09 -5.91 -8.66
CA GLU A 123 -4.40 -5.71 -10.08
C GLU A 123 -4.47 -7.11 -10.72
N ASN A 124 -5.69 -7.64 -10.87
CA ASN A 124 -5.89 -8.95 -11.51
C ASN A 124 -5.63 -8.84 -13.02
N PRO A 125 -4.71 -9.65 -13.61
CA PRO A 125 -4.52 -9.66 -15.07
C PRO A 125 -5.60 -10.45 -15.83
N SER A 126 -6.61 -11.02 -15.17
CA SER A 126 -7.65 -11.78 -15.86
C SER A 126 -8.95 -11.84 -15.08
N GLY A 127 -10.03 -11.38 -15.72
CA GLY A 127 -11.38 -11.46 -15.20
C GLY A 127 -11.85 -12.91 -15.09
N SER A 128 -12.28 -13.30 -13.90
CA SER A 128 -13.23 -14.41 -13.73
C SER A 128 -14.14 -14.06 -12.56
N GLU A 129 -15.42 -13.84 -12.89
CA GLU A 129 -16.48 -13.56 -11.94
C GLU A 129 -16.78 -14.83 -11.12
N GLY A 130 -16.60 -14.75 -9.80
CA GLY A 130 -17.08 -15.76 -8.86
C GLY A 130 -18.40 -15.32 -8.24
N HIS A 131 -19.51 -15.90 -8.69
CA HIS A 131 -20.82 -15.78 -8.06
C HIS A 131 -20.79 -16.46 -6.67
N SER A 132 -21.10 -15.71 -5.60
CA SER A 132 -21.41 -16.29 -4.28
C SER A 132 -22.85 -15.96 -3.88
N THR A 133 -23.66 -17.01 -3.77
CA THR A 133 -25.05 -16.96 -3.28
C THR A 133 -25.03 -16.85 -1.75
N PHE A 134 -25.82 -15.93 -1.21
CA PHE A 134 -26.00 -15.69 0.22
C PHE A 134 -27.34 -16.32 0.66
N GLU A 135 -27.33 -17.20 1.67
CA GLU A 135 -28.55 -17.58 2.40
C GLU A 135 -28.57 -16.81 3.74
N GLU A 136 -29.64 -16.04 3.95
CA GLU A 136 -29.95 -15.38 5.22
C GLU A 136 -30.66 -16.36 6.16
N GLY A 137 -30.14 -16.49 7.38
CA GLY A 137 -30.85 -17.09 8.51
C GLY A 137 -31.02 -16.04 9.61
N PHE A 138 -32.28 -15.77 9.99
CA PHE A 138 -32.67 -14.94 11.14
C PHE A 138 -32.29 -15.58 12.47
#